data_AF-A0A1C6LCL7-F1
#
_entry.id   AF-A0A1C6LCL7-F1
#
_cell.length_a   1.000
_cell.length_b   1.000
_cell.length_c   1.000
_cell.angle_alpha   90.00
_cell.angle_beta   90.00
_cell.angle_gamma   90.00
#
_symmetry.space_group_name_H-M   'P 1'
#
loop_
_entity.id
_entity.type
_entity.pdbx_description
1 polymer ?
#
loop_
_entity_poly.entity_id
_entity_poly.type
_entity_poly.pdbx_seq_one_letter_code
_entity_poly.pdbx_strand_id
1 'polypeptide(L)'
;MLIVYVSVGKLFREELLINNFKTLYEYLPKEKYFGQFGGAHTNLKPVTKSLAAYLQNEYEYTKGKVISIDYKYNNSHSYTPPGLDADSKLPQYIDPIFFPKDKSTILIKLNYENSIYHEKDIYLNPNNPEVECYQYMILLSDSQAANKYYNK
;
A
#
# COMPACT_ATOMS: atom_id res chain seq x y z
N MET A 1 11.18 18.90 -15.51
CA MET A 1 9.78 19.18 -15.13
C MET A 1 8.95 17.96 -15.51
N LEU A 2 8.63 17.10 -14.54
CA LEU A 2 7.82 15.90 -14.79
C LEU A 2 6.35 16.30 -14.68
N ILE A 3 5.64 16.41 -15.80
CA ILE A 3 4.19 16.62 -15.79
C ILE A 3 3.55 15.24 -15.58
N VAL A 4 3.12 14.96 -14.35
CA VAL A 4 2.31 13.78 -14.06
C VAL A 4 0.91 14.05 -14.60
N TYR A 5 0.57 13.45 -15.75
CA TYR A 5 -0.78 13.49 -16.31
C TYR A 5 -1.69 12.60 -15.45
N VAL A 6 -2.45 13.22 -14.55
CA VAL A 6 -3.49 12.53 -13.76
C VAL A 6 -4.78 12.58 -14.57
N SER A 7 -5.30 11.43 -15.01
CA SER A 7 -6.57 11.40 -15.72
C SER A 7 -7.73 11.82 -14.80
N VAL A 8 -8.71 12.53 -15.34
CA VAL A 8 -9.90 13.02 -14.61
C VAL A 8 -10.62 11.89 -13.85
N GLY A 9 -10.67 10.69 -14.43
CA GLY A 9 -11.28 9.52 -13.77
C GLY A 9 -10.53 9.03 -12.52
N LYS A 10 -9.21 9.22 -12.43
CA LYS A 10 -8.44 8.87 -11.22
C LYS A 10 -8.76 9.81 -10.06
N LEU A 11 -8.96 11.10 -10.34
CA LEU A 11 -9.34 12.09 -9.34
C LEU A 11 -10.74 11.81 -8.78
N PHE A 12 -11.71 11.50 -9.65
CA PHE A 12 -13.08 11.18 -9.23
C PHE A 12 -13.16 9.95 -8.32
N ARG A 13 -12.41 8.88 -8.63
CA ARG A 13 -12.36 7.67 -7.79
C ARG A 13 -11.83 7.98 -6.39
N GLU A 14 -10.82 8.82 -6.29
CA GLU A 14 -10.20 9.15 -5.00
C GLU A 14 -11.11 10.01 -4.13
N GLU A 15 -11.79 10.99 -4.73
CA GLU A 15 -12.80 11.80 -4.07
C GLU A 15 -13.94 10.94 -3.50
N LEU A 16 -14.40 9.93 -4.23
CA LEU A 16 -15.41 8.99 -3.73
C LEU A 16 -14.92 8.19 -2.52
N LEU A 17 -13.69 7.67 -2.55
CA LEU A 17 -13.10 6.95 -1.42
C LEU A 17 -12.99 7.85 -0.18
N ILE A 18 -12.52 9.08 -0.36
CA ILE A 18 -12.39 10.08 0.71
C ILE A 18 -13.76 10.43 1.29
N ASN A 19 -14.75 10.72 0.45
CA ASN A 19 -16.08 11.09 0.92
C ASN A 19 -16.77 9.93 1.64
N ASN A 20 -16.66 8.70 1.11
CA ASN A 20 -17.18 7.51 1.79
C ASN A 20 -16.53 7.31 3.15
N PHE A 21 -15.20 7.48 3.26
CA PHE A 21 -14.53 7.41 4.55
C PHE A 21 -15.05 8.46 5.51
N LYS A 22 -15.17 9.74 5.09
CA LYS A 22 -15.67 10.83 5.95
C LYS A 22 -17.08 10.53 6.46
N THR A 23 -18.00 10.15 5.57
CA THR A 23 -19.37 9.80 5.94
C THR A 23 -19.38 8.64 6.93
N LEU A 24 -18.67 7.55 6.67
CA LEU A 24 -18.63 6.42 7.60
C LEU A 24 -17.99 6.81 8.94
N TYR A 25 -16.89 7.57 8.89
CA TYR A 25 -16.17 7.99 10.08
C TYR A 25 -17.09 8.80 10.99
N GLU A 26 -17.94 9.69 10.47
CA GLU A 26 -18.93 10.48 11.23
C GLU A 26 -19.85 9.62 12.11
N TYR A 27 -20.34 8.49 11.60
CA TYR A 27 -21.30 7.62 12.30
C TYR A 27 -20.66 6.50 13.12
N LEU A 28 -19.44 6.09 12.78
CA LEU A 28 -18.77 4.95 13.42
C LEU A 28 -17.96 5.36 14.67
N PRO A 29 -17.71 4.43 15.62
CA PRO A 29 -16.88 4.69 16.80
C PRO A 29 -15.50 5.22 16.44
N LYS A 30 -14.99 6.24 17.14
CA LYS A 30 -13.70 6.89 16.81
C LYS A 30 -12.48 6.07 17.27
N GLU A 31 -12.39 4.83 16.81
CA GLU A 31 -11.38 3.85 17.17
C GLU A 31 -10.38 3.61 16.01
N LYS A 32 -9.76 2.42 15.99
CA LYS A 32 -8.82 2.01 14.95
C LYS A 32 -9.56 1.37 13.79
N TYR A 33 -9.26 1.85 12.59
CA TYR A 33 -9.81 1.32 11.34
C TYR A 33 -8.70 0.65 10.53
N PHE A 34 -9.05 -0.45 9.88
CA PHE A 34 -8.14 -1.21 9.01
C PHE A 34 -8.81 -1.41 7.65
N GLY A 35 -8.01 -1.33 6.59
CA GLY A 35 -8.47 -1.52 5.23
C GLY A 35 -7.32 -1.92 4.32
N GLN A 36 -7.66 -2.53 3.19
CA GLN A 36 -6.73 -2.91 2.15
C GLN A 36 -7.17 -2.26 0.84
N PHE A 37 -6.26 -1.52 0.22
CA PHE A 37 -6.46 -0.89 -1.08
C PHE A 37 -5.21 -1.11 -1.94
N GLY A 38 -5.32 -0.93 -3.26
CA GLY A 38 -4.15 -0.91 -4.12
C GLY A 38 -3.19 0.22 -3.75
N GLY A 39 -1.87 0.02 -3.91
CA GLY A 39 -0.82 0.92 -3.42
C GLY A 39 -0.96 2.40 -3.84
N ALA A 40 -1.60 2.68 -4.97
CA ALA A 40 -1.89 4.04 -5.42
C ALA A 40 -2.79 4.84 -4.45
N HIS A 41 -3.58 4.16 -3.60
CA HIS A 41 -4.50 4.75 -2.63
C HIS A 41 -3.88 4.88 -1.23
N THR A 42 -2.82 4.13 -0.95
CA THR A 42 -2.24 4.02 0.39
C THR A 42 -0.95 4.84 0.55
N ASN A 43 -0.36 5.39 -0.50
CA ASN A 43 0.82 6.25 -0.37
C ASN A 43 0.53 7.52 0.47
N LEU A 44 1.51 7.96 1.27
CA LEU A 44 1.38 9.15 2.12
C LEU A 44 1.86 10.45 1.45
N LYS A 45 2.72 10.36 0.44
CA LYS A 45 3.26 11.52 -0.31
C LYS A 45 2.41 11.83 -1.55
N PRO A 46 2.20 13.12 -1.90
CA PRO A 46 1.30 13.51 -2.98
C PRO A 46 2.03 13.47 -4.32
N VAL A 47 1.97 12.34 -5.02
CA VAL A 47 2.05 12.36 -6.49
C VAL A 47 0.63 12.55 -7.07
N THR A 48 -0.38 12.14 -6.31
CA THR A 48 -1.83 12.35 -6.49
C THR A 48 -2.45 12.40 -5.09
N LYS A 49 -3.54 13.15 -4.85
CA LYS A 49 -4.24 13.20 -3.54
C LYS A 49 -4.86 11.84 -3.19
N SER A 50 -4.07 10.82 -2.89
CA SER A 50 -4.56 9.51 -2.46
C SER A 50 -5.33 9.63 -1.15
N LEU A 51 -6.16 8.62 -0.86
CA LEU A 51 -6.94 8.51 0.36
C LEU A 51 -6.02 8.63 1.58
N ALA A 52 -4.93 7.85 1.62
CA ALA A 52 -4.00 7.90 2.73
C ALA A 52 -3.28 9.25 2.85
N ALA A 53 -2.86 9.87 1.73
CA ALA A 53 -2.26 11.20 1.75
C ALA A 53 -3.24 12.26 2.27
N TYR A 54 -4.52 12.22 1.86
CA TYR A 54 -5.55 13.13 2.35
C TYR A 54 -5.80 12.93 3.85
N LEU A 55 -6.00 11.68 4.29
CA LEU A 55 -6.24 11.37 5.71
C LEU A 55 -5.05 11.74 6.60
N GLN A 56 -3.82 11.58 6.11
CA GLN A 56 -2.62 11.88 6.86
C GLN A 56 -2.36 13.39 6.98
N ASN A 57 -2.66 14.17 5.93
CA ASN A 57 -2.18 15.55 5.82
C ASN A 57 -3.29 16.60 5.89
N GLU A 58 -4.50 16.30 5.41
CA GLU A 58 -5.59 17.25 5.21
C GLU A 58 -6.78 17.03 6.16
N TYR A 59 -7.19 15.78 6.43
CA TYR A 59 -8.37 15.52 7.27
C TYR A 59 -8.05 15.66 8.77
N GLU A 60 -8.60 16.69 9.39
CA GLU A 60 -8.29 17.09 10.78
C GLU A 60 -8.36 15.94 11.80
N TYR A 61 -9.34 15.06 11.68
CA TYR A 61 -9.55 13.97 12.65
C TYR A 61 -8.47 12.87 12.60
N THR A 62 -7.89 12.63 11.42
CA THR A 62 -6.90 11.57 11.17
C THR A 62 -5.50 12.09 10.89
N LYS A 63 -5.32 13.42 10.83
CA LYS A 63 -4.04 14.06 10.52
C LYS A 63 -2.94 13.56 11.45
N GLY A 64 -1.83 13.09 10.88
CA GLY A 64 -0.70 12.55 11.63
C GLY A 64 -0.91 11.15 12.25
N LYS A 65 -2.09 10.53 12.06
CA LYS A 65 -2.47 9.26 12.70
C LYS A 65 -2.56 8.09 11.72
N VAL A 66 -2.28 8.30 10.44
CA VAL A 66 -2.38 7.27 9.40
C VAL A 66 -1.11 6.43 9.37
N ILE A 67 -1.29 5.11 9.49
CA ILE A 67 -0.24 4.13 9.23
C ILE A 67 -0.49 3.53 7.85
N SER A 68 0.52 3.63 6.98
CA SER A 68 0.52 3.01 5.67
C SER A 68 1.57 1.90 5.58
N ILE A 69 1.16 0.80 4.97
CA ILE A 69 1.90 -0.44 4.87
C ILE A 69 1.90 -0.88 3.40
N ASP A 70 3.07 -1.09 2.84
CA ASP A 70 3.23 -1.69 1.52
C ASP A 70 3.43 -3.21 1.60
N TYR A 71 3.08 -3.91 0.52
CA TYR A 71 3.24 -5.36 0.41
C TYR A 71 4.15 -5.70 -0.76
N LYS A 72 5.11 -6.58 -0.51
CA LYS A 72 6.03 -7.07 -1.53
C LYS A 72 6.03 -8.59 -1.53
N TYR A 73 6.12 -9.13 -2.73
CA TYR A 73 5.85 -10.53 -2.98
C TYR A 73 7.04 -11.18 -3.68
N ASN A 74 7.34 -12.41 -3.24
CA ASN A 74 8.26 -13.30 -3.91
C ASN A 74 7.51 -14.62 -4.20
N ASN A 75 7.53 -15.06 -5.46
CA ASN A 75 6.88 -16.29 -5.90
C ASN A 75 5.45 -16.50 -5.35
N SER A 76 4.65 -15.43 -5.30
CA SER A 76 3.31 -15.45 -4.72
C SER A 76 2.24 -15.26 -5.78
N HIS A 77 1.00 -15.63 -5.46
CA HIS A 77 -0.12 -15.60 -6.39
C HIS A 77 -1.29 -14.79 -5.82
N SER A 78 -1.99 -14.07 -6.68
CA SER A 78 -3.25 -13.40 -6.40
C SER A 78 -4.42 -14.26 -6.86
N TYR A 79 -5.61 -13.94 -6.37
CA TYR A 79 -6.81 -14.60 -6.83
C TYR A 79 -7.19 -14.06 -8.21
N THR A 80 -7.22 -14.94 -9.22
CA THR A 80 -7.81 -14.65 -10.53
C THR A 80 -9.26 -15.17 -10.54
N PRO A 81 -10.27 -14.29 -10.67
CA PRO A 81 -11.65 -14.72 -10.79
C PRO A 81 -11.86 -15.64 -12.02
N PRO A 82 -12.73 -16.66 -11.94
CA PRO A 82 -13.07 -17.50 -13.09
C PRO A 82 -13.53 -16.67 -14.29
N GLY A 83 -13.03 -17.00 -15.48
CA GLY A 83 -13.36 -16.30 -16.73
C GLY A 83 -12.48 -15.10 -17.05
N LEU A 84 -11.54 -14.73 -16.18
CA LEU A 84 -10.46 -13.81 -16.50
C LEU A 84 -9.20 -14.62 -16.86
N ASP A 85 -8.71 -14.46 -18.09
CA ASP A 85 -7.46 -15.05 -18.54
C ASP A 85 -6.29 -14.15 -18.13
N ALA A 86 -6.02 -14.10 -16.83
CA ALA A 86 -4.98 -13.25 -16.23
C ALA A 86 -4.01 -14.11 -15.43
N ASP A 87 -2.71 -13.83 -15.60
CA ASP A 87 -1.67 -14.46 -14.79
C ASP A 87 -1.90 -14.13 -13.31
N SER A 88 -2.10 -15.18 -12.52
CA SER A 88 -2.26 -15.07 -11.08
C SER A 88 -0.94 -14.75 -10.37
N LYS A 89 0.20 -14.94 -11.03
CA LYS A 89 1.51 -14.66 -10.44
C LYS A 89 1.67 -13.17 -10.16
N LEU A 90 1.92 -12.85 -8.90
CA LEU A 90 2.19 -11.47 -8.49
C LEU A 90 3.56 -11.03 -9.01
N PRO A 91 3.67 -9.80 -9.53
CA PRO A 91 4.92 -9.27 -10.00
C PRO A 91 5.92 -9.17 -8.86
N GLN A 92 7.12 -9.67 -9.10
CA GLN A 92 8.24 -9.53 -8.20
C GLN A 92 8.99 -8.25 -8.54
N TYR A 93 8.80 -7.23 -7.70
CA TYR A 93 9.54 -5.99 -7.86
C TYR A 93 10.87 -6.03 -7.11
N ILE A 94 10.94 -6.70 -5.95
CA ILE A 94 12.12 -6.77 -5.07
C ILE A 94 12.96 -8.02 -5.35
N ASP A 95 14.28 -7.85 -5.31
CA ASP A 95 15.23 -8.96 -5.42
C ASP A 95 14.94 -10.05 -4.35
N PRO A 96 14.84 -11.34 -4.74
CA PRO A 96 14.58 -12.43 -3.80
C PRO A 96 15.52 -12.47 -2.59
N ILE A 97 16.72 -11.90 -2.67
CA ILE A 97 17.70 -11.86 -1.57
C ILE A 97 17.19 -11.14 -0.32
N PHE A 98 16.25 -10.20 -0.47
CA PHE A 98 15.63 -9.48 0.64
C PHE A 98 14.55 -10.29 1.37
N PHE A 99 14.14 -11.43 0.81
CA PHE A 99 13.16 -12.32 1.43
C PHE A 99 13.87 -13.40 2.26
N PRO A 100 13.29 -13.82 3.38
CA PRO A 100 13.91 -14.82 4.23
C PRO A 100 13.85 -16.20 3.57
N LYS A 101 14.95 -16.95 3.70
CA LYS A 101 15.07 -18.30 3.10
C LYS A 101 14.07 -19.31 3.66
N ASP A 102 13.65 -19.12 4.91
CA ASP A 102 12.64 -19.95 5.57
C ASP A 102 11.20 -19.58 5.18
N LYS A 103 11.04 -18.58 4.30
CA LYS A 103 9.76 -18.09 3.77
C LYS A 103 8.85 -17.49 4.85
N SER A 104 9.40 -17.12 5.99
CA SER A 104 8.67 -16.38 7.03
C SER A 104 8.17 -15.03 6.51
N THR A 105 7.06 -14.55 7.09
CA THR A 105 6.57 -13.20 6.82
C THR A 105 7.37 -12.20 7.65
N ILE A 106 7.89 -11.15 7.00
CA ILE A 106 8.65 -10.10 7.68
C ILE A 106 7.86 -8.80 7.65
N LEU A 107 7.81 -8.10 8.78
CA LEU A 107 7.42 -6.71 8.87
C LEU A 107 8.68 -5.85 9.04
N ILE A 108 8.93 -4.95 8.10
CA ILE A 108 10.03 -3.98 8.14
C ILE A 108 9.44 -2.62 8.50
N LYS A 109 9.99 -1.98 9.53
CA LYS A 109 9.73 -0.56 9.80
C LYS A 109 10.69 0.28 8.95
N LEU A 110 10.15 1.18 8.13
CA LEU A 110 10.94 1.97 7.18
C LEU A 110 11.40 3.30 7.79
N ASN A 111 10.60 3.91 8.67
CA ASN A 111 10.82 5.29 9.13
C ASN A 111 11.40 5.38 10.55
N TYR A 112 12.27 4.46 10.96
CA TYR A 112 12.98 4.57 12.24
C TYR A 112 14.09 5.63 12.19
N GLU A 113 14.60 6.02 13.36
CA GLU A 113 15.69 6.98 13.48
C GLU A 113 16.95 6.48 12.76
N ASN A 114 17.57 7.32 11.94
CA ASN A 114 18.72 6.96 11.09
C ASN A 114 18.44 5.81 10.10
N SER A 115 17.18 5.62 9.71
CA SER A 115 16.83 4.64 8.68
C SER A 115 17.53 4.95 7.35
N ILE A 116 18.10 3.91 6.75
CA ILE A 116 18.69 3.98 5.41
C ILE A 116 17.65 4.35 4.33
N TYR A 117 16.36 4.15 4.63
CA TYR A 117 15.27 4.38 3.70
C TYR A 117 14.83 5.85 3.61
N HIS A 118 15.41 6.74 4.45
CA HIS A 118 15.24 8.19 4.32
C HIS A 118 15.95 8.76 3.09
N GLU A 119 16.97 8.06 2.59
CA GLU A 119 17.78 8.52 1.45
C GLU A 119 17.59 7.66 0.20
N LYS A 120 17.15 6.42 0.38
CA LYS A 120 17.11 5.40 -0.66
C LYS A 120 15.83 4.58 -0.61
N ASP A 121 15.41 4.03 -1.74
CA ASP A 121 14.40 2.97 -1.76
C ASP A 121 15.02 1.62 -1.33
N ILE A 122 14.20 0.57 -1.36
CA ILE A 122 14.64 -0.80 -1.08
C ILE A 122 15.64 -1.36 -2.11
N TYR A 123 15.74 -0.74 -3.29
CA TYR A 123 16.74 -1.06 -4.31
C TYR A 123 18.03 -0.24 -4.16
N LEU A 124 18.14 0.52 -3.06
CA LEU A 124 19.24 1.44 -2.81
C LEU A 124 19.35 2.56 -3.85
N ASN A 125 18.29 2.83 -4.62
CA ASN A 125 18.27 3.94 -5.57
C ASN A 125 18.21 5.26 -4.79
N PRO A 126 19.19 6.16 -4.99
CA PRO A 126 19.16 7.47 -4.36
C PRO A 126 18.02 8.31 -4.96
N ASN A 127 17.39 9.16 -4.13
CA ASN A 127 16.35 10.13 -4.50
C ASN A 127 14.92 9.60 -4.67
N ASN A 128 14.62 8.38 -4.22
CA ASN A 128 13.25 7.85 -4.15
C ASN A 128 12.95 7.29 -2.76
N PRO A 129 12.90 8.13 -1.72
CA PRO A 129 12.82 7.64 -0.34
C PRO A 129 11.47 6.97 -0.06
N GLU A 130 11.51 5.67 0.22
CA GLU A 130 10.31 4.85 0.44
C GLU A 130 9.49 5.34 1.65
N VAL A 131 10.17 5.91 2.65
CA VAL A 131 9.58 6.43 3.90
C VAL A 131 8.58 7.55 3.68
N GLU A 132 8.65 8.24 2.54
CA GLU A 132 7.70 9.28 2.22
C GLU A 132 6.34 8.71 1.83
N CYS A 133 6.32 7.49 1.30
CA CYS A 133 5.10 6.81 0.86
C CYS A 133 4.54 5.87 1.93
N TYR A 134 5.40 5.18 2.67
CA TYR A 134 5.01 4.11 3.60
C TYR A 134 5.86 4.11 4.87
N GLN A 135 5.25 3.84 6.02
CA GLN A 135 6.02 3.65 7.26
C GLN A 135 6.47 2.20 7.48
N TYR A 136 5.76 1.24 6.89
CA TYR A 136 6.06 -0.17 7.01
C TYR A 136 5.97 -0.89 5.67
N MET A 137 6.64 -2.03 5.60
CA MET A 137 6.57 -2.96 4.48
C MET A 137 6.44 -4.39 4.99
N ILE A 138 5.57 -5.17 4.37
CA ILE A 138 5.43 -6.60 4.63
C ILE A 138 6.00 -7.37 3.45
N LEU A 139 6.93 -8.29 3.73
CA LEU A 139 7.50 -9.21 2.75
C LEU A 139 6.83 -10.58 2.87
N LEU A 140 6.26 -11.04 1.76
CA LEU A 140 5.56 -12.32 1.65
C LEU A 140 6.22 -13.21 0.60
N SER A 141 6.51 -14.45 0.96
CA SER A 141 7.03 -15.47 0.04
C SER A 141 6.06 -16.62 -0.10
N ASP A 142 5.98 -17.21 -1.29
CA ASP A 142 5.21 -18.43 -1.59
C ASP A 142 3.73 -18.38 -1.17
N SER A 143 3.16 -17.17 -1.01
CA SER A 143 1.76 -17.02 -0.64
C SER A 143 0.90 -17.53 -1.79
N GLN A 144 0.11 -18.56 -1.51
CA GLN A 144 -0.99 -18.92 -2.38
C GLN A 144 -2.10 -17.88 -2.19
N ALA A 145 -2.79 -17.57 -3.28
CA ALA A 145 -3.97 -16.72 -3.21
C ALA A 145 -4.98 -17.32 -2.22
N ALA A 146 -5.81 -16.47 -1.62
CA ALA A 146 -6.95 -16.96 -0.87
C ALA A 146 -7.79 -17.87 -1.79
N ASN A 147 -7.92 -19.15 -1.40
CA ASN A 147 -8.94 -20.00 -1.99
C ASN A 147 -10.29 -19.35 -1.71
N LYS A 148 -11.19 -19.39 -2.68
CA LYS A 148 -12.56 -18.91 -2.49
C LYS A 148 -13.13 -19.57 -1.24
N TYR A 149 -13.76 -18.80 -0.35
CA TYR A 149 -14.54 -19.34 0.76
C TYR A 149 -15.73 -20.13 0.19
N TYR A 150 -15.48 -21.35 -0.25
CA TYR A 150 -16.50 -22.35 -0.49
C TYR A 150 -16.52 -23.26 0.73
N ASN A 151 -17.37 -22.93 1.68
CA ASN A 151 -17.92 -23.99 2.52
C ASN A 151 -18.86 -24.81 1.63
N LYS A 152 -18.45 -26.07 1.43
CA LYS A 152 -19.24 -27.27 1.07
C LYS A 152 -20.16 -27.18 -0.15
#